data_AF-A0A519LTQ5-F1
#
_entry.id   AF-A0A519LTQ5-F1
#
_cell.length_a   1.000
_cell.length_b   1.000
_cell.length_c   1.000
_cell.angle_alpha   90.00
_cell.angle_beta   90.00
_cell.angle_gamma   90.00
#
_symmetry.space_group_name_H-M   'P 1'
#
loop_
_entity.id
_entity.type
_entity.pdbx_description
1 polymer ?
#
loop_
_entity_poly.entity_id
_entity_poly.type
_entity_poly.pdbx_seq_one_letter_code
_entity_poly.pdbx_strand_id
1 'polypeptide(L)'
;MIKAYYSLCIIVLFLAPYISSAQAEREIAPPYNIKTVSFIKEGQNVFPFFKLGENFELAFDDLFGNEADYYYSITHCNYNWTPSQLTVNDYLQGFDTQRIQNYANSFNSLQIYSRYSLTFPNKFTRIILTGNYVLKILNADREVVFSRKFVVYEDIVSVPLQVKRARDMEDIGQKHNLDFAVKTKSFL
;
A
#
# COMPACT_ATOMS: atom_id res chain seq x y z
N MET A 1 47.54 11.02 -23.69
CA MET A 1 46.09 11.25 -23.91
C MET A 1 45.23 10.09 -23.38
N ILE A 2 45.56 8.83 -23.67
CA ILE A 2 44.79 7.65 -23.24
C ILE A 2 44.67 7.47 -21.71
N LYS A 3 45.73 7.75 -20.93
CA LYS A 3 45.69 7.65 -19.45
C LYS A 3 44.71 8.64 -18.79
N ALA A 4 44.51 9.82 -19.38
CA ALA A 4 43.57 10.81 -18.87
C ALA A 4 42.10 10.36 -19.04
N TYR A 5 41.81 9.64 -20.13
CA TYR A 5 40.49 9.03 -20.36
C TYR A 5 40.18 7.93 -19.34
N TYR A 6 41.13 7.04 -19.05
CA TYR A 6 40.93 6.02 -18.01
C TYR A 6 40.74 6.62 -16.61
N SER A 7 41.48 7.68 -16.30
CA SER A 7 41.33 8.40 -15.03
C SER A 7 39.96 9.09 -14.92
N LEU A 8 39.46 9.69 -16.02
CA LEU A 8 38.13 10.29 -16.07
C LEU A 8 37.02 9.23 -15.92
N CYS A 9 37.15 8.07 -16.59
CA CYS A 9 36.22 6.96 -16.46
C CYS A 9 36.15 6.39 -15.03
N ILE A 10 37.30 6.28 -14.33
CA ILE A 10 37.35 5.85 -12.92
C ILE A 10 36.60 6.82 -12.01
N ILE A 11 36.75 8.14 -12.22
CA ILE A 11 36.10 9.17 -11.40
C ILE A 11 34.58 9.14 -11.62
N VAL A 12 34.12 8.97 -12.86
CA VAL A 12 32.69 8.82 -13.18
C VAL A 12 32.10 7.55 -12.56
N LEU A 13 32.85 6.44 -12.55
CA LEU A 13 32.42 5.18 -11.92
C LEU A 13 32.27 5.30 -10.39
N PHE A 14 33.14 6.08 -9.75
CA PHE A 14 33.07 6.33 -8.30
C PHE A 14 32.00 7.35 -7.90
N LEU A 15 31.58 8.25 -8.79
CA LEU A 15 30.52 9.24 -8.53
C LEU A 15 29.10 8.73 -8.86
N ALA A 16 28.97 7.70 -9.68
CA ALA A 16 27.68 7.10 -10.07
C ALA A 16 26.76 6.64 -8.91
N PRO A 17 27.24 6.04 -7.81
CA PRO A 17 26.36 5.56 -6.74
C PRO A 17 25.73 6.69 -5.91
N TYR A 18 26.24 7.92 -5.97
CA TYR A 18 25.67 9.06 -5.23
C TYR A 18 24.39 9.64 -5.86
N ILE A 19 24.01 9.20 -7.07
CA ILE A 19 22.83 9.69 -7.79
C ILE A 19 21.66 8.69 -7.70
N SER A 20 21.85 7.55 -7.03
CA SER A 20 20.81 6.53 -6.86
C SER A 20 19.79 6.97 -5.81
N SER A 21 18.75 7.70 -6.23
CA SER A 21 17.57 7.94 -5.39
C SER A 21 16.75 6.66 -5.25
N ALA A 22 16.36 6.34 -4.01
CA ALA A 22 15.36 5.30 -3.77
C ALA A 22 14.05 5.68 -4.50
N GLN A 23 13.55 4.79 -5.35
CA GLN A 23 12.34 5.05 -6.13
C GLN A 23 11.11 4.84 -5.27
N ALA A 24 10.11 5.71 -5.43
CA ALA A 24 8.82 5.52 -4.77
C ALA A 24 8.13 4.27 -5.32
N GLU A 25 7.60 3.43 -4.42
CA GLU A 25 6.78 2.27 -4.79
C GLU A 25 5.52 2.77 -5.50
N ARG A 26 5.40 2.37 -6.76
CA ARG A 26 4.23 2.64 -7.60
C ARG A 26 3.26 1.48 -7.49
N GLU A 27 1.98 1.79 -7.50
CA GLU A 27 0.99 0.73 -7.57
C GLU A 27 0.99 0.07 -8.94
N ILE A 28 1.01 -1.26 -8.94
CA ILE A 28 0.81 -2.09 -10.12
C ILE A 28 -0.69 -2.32 -10.29
N ALA A 29 -1.21 -1.92 -11.44
CA ALA A 29 -2.61 -2.11 -11.81
C ALA A 29 -2.91 -3.62 -11.99
N PRO A 30 -4.12 -4.07 -11.59
CA PRO A 30 -4.50 -5.46 -11.77
C PRO A 30 -4.60 -5.85 -13.25
N PRO A 31 -4.21 -7.08 -13.62
CA PRO A 31 -4.42 -7.60 -14.96
C PRO A 31 -5.91 -7.79 -15.24
N TYR A 32 -6.23 -8.12 -16.48
CA TYR A 32 -7.61 -8.17 -16.94
C TYR A 32 -8.51 -9.11 -16.13
N ASN A 33 -8.01 -10.28 -15.73
CA ASN A 33 -8.77 -11.28 -14.98
C ASN A 33 -9.03 -10.89 -13.52
N ILE A 34 -8.29 -9.94 -12.95
CA ILE A 34 -8.49 -9.51 -11.57
C ILE A 34 -9.43 -8.31 -11.52
N LYS A 35 -10.56 -8.47 -10.81
CA LYS A 35 -11.61 -7.46 -10.67
C LYS A 35 -11.96 -7.22 -9.19
N THR A 36 -12.74 -6.16 -8.97
CA THR A 36 -13.34 -5.82 -7.67
C THR A 36 -12.33 -5.73 -6.52
N VAL A 37 -11.11 -5.30 -6.81
CA VAL A 37 -10.08 -5.12 -5.77
C VAL A 37 -10.53 -3.99 -4.83
N SER A 38 -10.86 -4.32 -3.60
CA SER A 38 -11.35 -3.37 -2.62
C SER A 38 -10.91 -3.73 -1.20
N PHE A 39 -10.75 -2.70 -0.38
CA PHE A 39 -10.64 -2.89 1.05
C PHE A 39 -12.04 -2.85 1.68
N ILE A 40 -12.32 -3.84 2.52
CA ILE A 40 -13.61 -4.04 3.17
C ILE A 40 -13.42 -3.95 4.68
N LYS A 41 -14.33 -3.23 5.32
CA LYS A 41 -14.46 -3.15 6.77
C LYS A 41 -15.94 -3.21 7.12
N GLU A 42 -16.31 -4.07 8.07
CA GLU A 42 -17.70 -4.26 8.51
C GLU A 42 -18.68 -4.51 7.33
N GLY A 43 -18.21 -5.23 6.30
CA GLY A 43 -18.99 -5.56 5.11
C GLY A 43 -19.15 -4.42 4.09
N GLN A 44 -18.53 -3.27 4.29
CA GLN A 44 -18.57 -2.14 3.37
C GLN A 44 -17.20 -1.84 2.76
N ASN A 45 -17.21 -1.36 1.52
CA ASN A 45 -15.99 -0.88 0.87
C ASN A 45 -15.56 0.43 1.52
N VAL A 46 -14.28 0.52 1.90
CA VAL A 46 -13.72 1.67 2.60
C VAL A 46 -12.45 2.18 1.92
N PHE A 47 -12.10 3.44 2.23
CA PHE A 47 -10.79 3.97 1.89
C PHE A 47 -9.71 3.30 2.75
N PRO A 48 -8.47 3.16 2.25
CA PRO A 48 -7.45 2.32 2.84
C PRO A 48 -6.70 3.01 3.99
N PHE A 49 -7.43 3.48 5.00
CA PHE A 49 -6.90 4.06 6.24
C PHE A 49 -7.44 3.25 7.43
N PHE A 50 -6.55 2.56 8.14
CA PHE A 50 -6.93 1.65 9.22
C PHE A 50 -6.23 2.04 10.52
N LYS A 51 -6.93 1.94 11.64
CA LYS A 51 -6.30 2.13 12.93
C LYS A 51 -5.39 0.94 13.25
N LEU A 52 -4.28 1.16 13.93
CA LEU A 52 -3.39 0.06 14.36
C LEU A 52 -4.17 -0.95 15.21
N GLY A 53 -4.09 -2.22 14.82
CA GLY A 53 -4.83 -3.32 15.46
C GLY A 53 -6.28 -3.49 15.01
N GLU A 54 -6.77 -2.65 14.11
CA GLU A 54 -8.11 -2.77 13.53
C GLU A 54 -8.21 -3.90 12.52
N ASN A 55 -9.39 -4.53 12.45
CA ASN A 55 -9.67 -5.57 11.49
C ASN A 55 -10.12 -4.98 10.15
N PHE A 56 -9.47 -5.39 9.06
CA PHE A 56 -9.87 -5.06 7.70
C PHE A 56 -9.55 -6.21 6.75
N GLU A 57 -10.13 -6.17 5.56
CA GLU A 57 -9.99 -7.19 4.53
C GLU A 57 -9.59 -6.55 3.20
N LEU A 58 -8.69 -7.18 2.46
CA LEU A 58 -8.58 -6.98 1.02
C LEU A 58 -9.34 -8.11 0.31
N ALA A 59 -10.31 -7.75 -0.52
CA ALA A 59 -11.03 -8.69 -1.37
C ALA A 59 -10.78 -8.40 -2.85
N PHE A 60 -10.73 -9.44 -3.66
CA PHE A 60 -10.66 -9.35 -5.12
C PHE A 60 -11.22 -10.62 -5.77
N ASP A 61 -11.64 -10.49 -7.03
CA ASP A 61 -12.22 -11.59 -7.79
C ASP A 61 -11.29 -11.94 -8.97
N ASP A 62 -11.04 -13.23 -9.19
CA ASP A 62 -10.36 -13.76 -10.37
C ASP A 62 -11.36 -14.40 -11.32
N LEU A 63 -11.51 -13.83 -12.51
CA LEU A 63 -12.49 -14.25 -13.53
C LEU A 63 -12.17 -15.59 -14.21
N PHE A 64 -11.02 -16.22 -13.94
CA PHE A 64 -10.72 -17.54 -14.49
C PHE A 64 -11.42 -18.68 -13.78
N GLY A 65 -11.78 -18.52 -12.50
CA GLY A 65 -12.46 -19.57 -11.73
C GLY A 65 -11.62 -20.84 -11.51
N ASN A 66 -10.29 -20.73 -11.59
CA ASN A 66 -9.37 -21.85 -11.59
C ASN A 66 -8.64 -22.06 -10.24
N GLU A 67 -9.06 -21.36 -9.19
CA GLU A 67 -8.49 -21.48 -7.83
C GLU A 67 -6.95 -21.30 -7.79
N ALA A 68 -6.44 -20.37 -8.60
CA ALA A 68 -5.01 -20.08 -8.67
C ALA A 68 -4.39 -19.70 -7.31
N ASP A 69 -3.13 -20.11 -7.11
CA ASP A 69 -2.40 -19.80 -5.89
C ASP A 69 -1.90 -18.34 -5.90
N TYR A 70 -2.54 -17.51 -5.10
CA TYR A 70 -2.08 -16.15 -4.80
C TYR A 70 -1.38 -16.08 -3.44
N TYR A 71 -0.30 -15.30 -3.41
CA TYR A 71 0.47 -14.98 -2.22
C TYR A 71 0.42 -13.48 -1.96
N TYR A 72 0.78 -13.04 -0.76
CA TYR A 72 0.86 -11.61 -0.46
C TYR A 72 2.16 -11.24 0.23
N SER A 73 2.68 -10.05 -0.07
CA SER A 73 3.76 -9.43 0.69
C SER A 73 3.41 -8.00 1.11
N ILE A 74 3.95 -7.56 2.24
CA ILE A 74 3.70 -6.22 2.79
C ILE A 74 5.03 -5.47 2.93
N THR A 75 5.11 -4.29 2.31
CA THR A 75 6.28 -3.41 2.40
C THR A 75 5.90 -2.14 3.16
N HIS A 76 6.63 -1.82 4.23
CA HIS A 76 6.51 -0.53 4.91
C HIS A 76 7.24 0.58 4.13
N CYS A 77 6.62 1.76 4.05
CA CYS A 77 7.07 2.88 3.25
C CYS A 77 7.13 4.18 4.07
N ASN A 78 8.00 5.09 3.64
CA ASN A 78 8.08 6.45 4.14
C ASN A 78 6.90 7.30 3.61
N TYR A 79 6.83 8.57 4.05
CA TYR A 79 5.78 9.51 3.64
C TYR A 79 5.66 9.70 2.11
N ASN A 80 6.78 9.57 1.39
CA ASN A 80 6.87 9.71 -0.06
C ASN A 80 6.70 8.37 -0.82
N TRP A 81 6.24 7.31 -0.14
CA TRP A 81 6.07 5.96 -0.68
C TRP A 81 7.37 5.25 -1.09
N THR A 82 8.54 5.73 -0.70
CA THR A 82 9.78 4.93 -0.83
C THR A 82 9.79 3.83 0.24
N PRO A 83 10.31 2.63 -0.05
CA PRO A 83 10.50 1.60 0.98
C PRO A 83 11.32 2.15 2.13
N SER A 84 10.86 1.91 3.36
CA SER A 84 11.62 2.29 4.55
C SER A 84 12.85 1.38 4.72
N GLN A 85 13.80 1.81 5.53
CA GLN A 85 14.97 0.99 5.89
C GLN A 85 14.66 -0.07 6.96
N LEU A 86 13.40 -0.15 7.42
CA LEU A 86 12.97 -1.11 8.42
C LEU A 86 13.00 -2.53 7.86
N THR A 87 13.38 -3.48 8.70
CA THR A 87 13.24 -4.90 8.41
C THR A 87 11.79 -5.34 8.60
N VAL A 88 11.40 -6.43 7.95
CA VAL A 88 10.01 -6.94 8.02
C VAL A 88 9.56 -7.17 9.46
N ASN A 89 10.47 -7.66 10.33
CA ASN A 89 10.18 -7.93 11.74
C ASN A 89 9.95 -6.66 12.58
N ASP A 90 10.38 -5.49 12.10
CA ASP A 90 10.17 -4.24 12.81
C ASP A 90 8.72 -3.75 12.70
N TYR A 91 8.00 -4.15 11.63
CA TYR A 91 6.65 -3.66 11.35
C TYR A 91 5.59 -4.77 11.20
N LEU A 92 5.99 -6.02 11.00
CA LEU A 92 5.11 -7.19 11.04
C LEU A 92 5.53 -8.16 12.15
N GLN A 93 4.53 -8.70 12.82
CA GLN A 93 4.65 -9.91 13.61
C GLN A 93 4.10 -11.09 12.80
N GLY A 94 4.96 -12.09 12.56
CA GLY A 94 4.60 -13.33 11.89
C GLY A 94 5.39 -13.56 10.60
N PHE A 95 4.76 -14.15 9.58
CA PHE A 95 5.42 -14.53 8.32
C PHE A 95 4.92 -13.71 7.15
N ASP A 96 5.85 -13.20 6.34
CA ASP A 96 5.53 -12.58 5.07
C ASP A 96 5.36 -13.63 3.96
N THR A 97 4.84 -13.21 2.79
CA THR A 97 4.86 -14.03 1.56
C THR A 97 4.02 -15.32 1.66
N GLN A 98 2.92 -15.26 2.42
CA GLN A 98 2.00 -16.37 2.67
C GLN A 98 0.94 -16.52 1.58
N ARG A 99 0.47 -17.77 1.37
CA ARG A 99 -0.64 -18.09 0.44
C ARG A 99 -1.96 -17.58 1.02
N ILE A 100 -2.80 -16.98 0.18
CA ILE A 100 -4.17 -16.62 0.53
C ILE A 100 -5.01 -17.91 0.52
N GLN A 101 -5.44 -18.34 1.71
CA GLN A 101 -6.16 -19.60 1.88
C GLN A 101 -7.67 -19.44 1.79
N ASN A 102 -8.19 -18.24 2.06
CA ASN A 102 -9.61 -17.98 2.08
C ASN A 102 -10.08 -17.50 0.70
N TYR A 103 -10.77 -18.38 -0.02
CA TYR A 103 -11.41 -18.06 -1.28
C TYR A 103 -12.71 -18.86 -1.46
N ALA A 104 -13.62 -18.33 -2.26
CA ALA A 104 -14.87 -18.99 -2.60
C ALA A 104 -15.17 -18.82 -4.09
N ASN A 105 -15.63 -19.89 -4.74
CA ASN A 105 -16.06 -19.81 -6.13
C ASN A 105 -17.46 -19.19 -6.22
N SER A 106 -17.69 -18.50 -7.33
CA SER A 106 -19.00 -17.99 -7.70
C SER A 106 -20.01 -19.13 -7.83
N PHE A 107 -21.24 -18.90 -7.35
CA PHE A 107 -22.33 -19.87 -7.40
C PHE A 107 -23.47 -19.33 -8.28
N ASN A 108 -23.91 -20.12 -9.28
CA ASN A 108 -24.99 -19.77 -10.21
C ASN A 108 -24.84 -18.38 -10.88
N SER A 109 -23.61 -17.99 -11.22
CA SER A 109 -23.33 -16.77 -12.00
C SER A 109 -23.06 -17.08 -13.47
N LEU A 110 -23.39 -16.14 -14.36
CA LEU A 110 -23.05 -16.25 -15.80
C LEU A 110 -21.54 -16.11 -16.04
N GLN A 111 -20.90 -15.17 -15.33
CA GLN A 111 -19.45 -15.04 -15.29
C GLN A 111 -18.93 -15.83 -14.08
N ILE A 112 -18.14 -16.86 -14.34
CA ILE A 112 -17.46 -17.63 -13.28
C ILE A 112 -16.32 -16.77 -12.71
N TYR A 113 -16.15 -16.79 -11.38
CA TYR A 113 -15.01 -16.17 -10.72
C TYR A 113 -14.67 -16.89 -9.41
N SER A 114 -13.43 -16.72 -8.94
CA SER A 114 -13.00 -17.10 -7.60
C SER A 114 -12.75 -15.83 -6.79
N ARG A 115 -13.49 -15.64 -5.69
CA ARG A 115 -13.34 -14.49 -4.79
C ARG A 115 -12.33 -14.81 -3.70
N TYR A 116 -11.25 -14.05 -3.65
CA TYR A 116 -10.21 -14.15 -2.62
C TYR A 116 -10.45 -13.12 -1.53
N SER A 117 -10.16 -13.51 -0.29
CA SER A 117 -10.33 -12.71 0.91
C SER A 117 -9.07 -12.79 1.77
N LEU A 118 -8.44 -11.65 2.01
CA LEU A 118 -7.25 -11.53 2.85
C LEU A 118 -7.54 -10.59 4.02
N THR A 119 -7.71 -11.15 5.21
CA THR A 119 -7.97 -10.39 6.42
C THR A 119 -6.69 -10.02 7.15
N PHE A 120 -6.70 -8.86 7.81
CA PHE A 120 -5.66 -8.39 8.72
C PHE A 120 -6.31 -7.94 10.03
N PRO A 121 -5.72 -8.25 11.20
CA PRO A 121 -4.71 -9.29 11.38
C PRO A 121 -5.25 -10.69 11.05
N ASN A 122 -4.37 -11.62 10.68
CA ASN A 122 -4.70 -13.04 10.51
C ASN A 122 -3.73 -13.93 11.31
N LYS A 123 -3.90 -15.26 11.22
CA LYS A 123 -3.07 -16.25 11.93
C LYS A 123 -1.57 -16.18 11.62
N PHE A 124 -1.20 -15.61 10.47
CA PHE A 124 0.18 -15.57 10.01
C PHE A 124 0.79 -14.17 10.08
N THR A 125 -0.01 -13.11 10.01
CA THR A 125 0.49 -11.74 9.85
C THR A 125 -0.32 -10.76 10.68
N ARG A 126 0.37 -9.98 11.51
CA ARG A 126 -0.15 -8.83 12.24
C ARG A 126 0.75 -7.63 12.02
N ILE A 127 0.16 -6.50 11.66
CA ILE A 127 0.88 -5.22 11.55
C ILE A 127 1.03 -4.63 12.96
N ILE A 128 2.25 -4.27 13.34
CA ILE A 128 2.60 -3.79 14.68
C ILE A 128 3.10 -2.34 14.70
N LEU A 129 3.31 -1.73 13.53
CA LEU A 129 3.80 -0.37 13.40
C LEU A 129 2.85 0.49 12.56
N THR A 130 2.73 1.77 12.88
CA THR A 130 2.02 2.73 12.03
C THR A 130 2.86 3.14 10.82
N GLY A 131 2.21 3.65 9.78
CA GLY A 131 2.87 4.17 8.60
C GLY A 131 2.15 3.85 7.30
N ASN A 132 2.86 4.09 6.21
CA ASN A 132 2.40 3.78 4.86
C ASN A 132 2.81 2.36 4.50
N TYR A 133 1.93 1.62 3.84
CA TYR A 133 2.18 0.25 3.44
C TYR A 133 1.77 0.00 2.00
N VAL A 134 2.52 -0.86 1.32
CA VAL A 134 2.15 -1.42 0.02
C VAL A 134 1.93 -2.93 0.20
N LEU A 135 0.70 -3.35 -0.06
CA LEU A 135 0.31 -4.76 -0.16
C LEU A 135 0.46 -5.21 -1.61
N LYS A 136 1.33 -6.19 -1.85
CA LYS A 136 1.55 -6.80 -3.17
C LYS A 136 0.91 -8.17 -3.18
N ILE A 137 0.09 -8.45 -4.19
CA ILE A 137 -0.43 -9.79 -4.45
C ILE A 137 0.43 -10.43 -5.54
N LEU A 138 0.93 -11.63 -5.28
CA LEU A 138 1.85 -12.36 -6.14
C LEU A 138 1.23 -13.66 -6.67
N ASN A 139 1.63 -14.09 -7.85
CA ASN A 139 1.26 -15.39 -8.40
C ASN A 139 2.15 -16.52 -7.83
N ALA A 140 1.96 -17.75 -8.31
CA ALA A 140 2.75 -18.93 -7.92
C ALA A 140 4.26 -18.76 -8.19
N ASP A 141 4.62 -18.04 -9.24
CA ASP A 141 6.01 -17.74 -9.63
C ASP A 141 6.62 -16.56 -8.85
N ARG A 142 5.90 -16.01 -7.87
CA ARG A 142 6.29 -14.84 -7.06
C ARG A 142 6.39 -13.54 -7.84
N GLU A 143 5.73 -13.45 -8.99
CA GLU A 143 5.60 -12.22 -9.75
C GLU A 143 4.42 -11.40 -9.24
N VAL A 144 4.57 -10.08 -9.21
CA VAL A 144 3.52 -9.19 -8.72
C VAL A 144 2.39 -9.09 -9.74
N VAL A 145 1.20 -9.52 -9.33
CA VAL A 145 -0.04 -9.44 -10.10
C VAL A 145 -0.62 -8.04 -10.00
N PHE A 146 -0.75 -7.54 -8.78
CA PHE A 146 -1.16 -6.15 -8.51
C PHE A 146 -0.70 -5.72 -7.12
N SER A 147 -0.78 -4.43 -6.86
CA SER A 147 -0.53 -3.91 -5.51
C SER A 147 -1.51 -2.82 -5.12
N ARG A 148 -1.71 -2.65 -3.82
CA ARG A 148 -2.52 -1.58 -3.24
C ARG A 148 -1.82 -0.94 -2.04
N LYS A 149 -1.94 0.38 -1.96
CA LYS A 149 -1.48 1.21 -0.87
C LYS A 149 -2.53 1.27 0.21
N PHE A 150 -2.07 1.23 1.46
CA PHE A 150 -2.90 1.51 2.61
C PHE A 150 -2.07 2.17 3.70
N VAL A 151 -2.75 2.82 4.64
CA VAL A 151 -2.12 3.56 5.74
C VAL A 151 -2.64 2.99 7.04
N VAL A 152 -1.72 2.73 7.98
CA VAL A 152 -2.04 2.35 9.35
C VAL A 152 -1.69 3.50 10.27
N TYR A 153 -2.64 3.95 11.09
CA TYR A 153 -2.47 5.12 11.96
C TYR A 153 -2.87 4.85 13.41
N GLU A 154 -2.48 5.76 14.30
CA GLU A 154 -2.90 5.79 15.70
C GLU A 154 -3.51 7.14 16.05
N ASP A 155 -4.53 7.13 16.92
CA ASP A 155 -5.22 8.32 17.39
C ASP A 155 -4.50 8.99 18.57
N ILE A 156 -3.24 9.39 18.37
CA ILE A 156 -2.42 10.03 19.42
C ILE A 156 -2.58 11.56 19.47
N VAL A 157 -3.05 12.18 18.38
CA VAL A 157 -3.29 13.62 18.27
C VAL A 157 -4.68 13.91 17.71
N SER A 158 -5.25 15.05 18.08
CA SER A 158 -6.54 15.50 17.56
C SER A 158 -6.32 16.48 16.41
N VAL A 159 -6.96 16.22 15.26
CA VAL A 159 -6.84 17.07 14.07
C VAL A 159 -8.23 17.61 13.68
N PRO A 160 -8.76 18.64 14.38
CA PRO A 160 -9.97 19.31 13.93
C PRO A 160 -9.76 19.95 12.56
N LEU A 161 -10.70 19.72 11.65
CA LEU A 161 -10.70 20.24 10.28
C LEU A 161 -12.01 20.98 10.01
N GLN A 162 -11.92 22.07 9.26
CA GLN A 162 -13.05 22.85 8.79
C GLN A 162 -12.90 23.11 7.30
N VAL A 163 -13.97 22.81 6.54
CA VAL A 163 -14.07 23.19 5.14
C VAL A 163 -14.65 24.60 5.05
N LYS A 164 -13.97 25.50 4.33
CA LYS A 164 -14.40 26.88 4.08
C LYS A 164 -14.47 27.14 2.57
N ARG A 165 -15.20 28.18 2.17
CA ARG A 165 -15.15 28.66 0.78
C ARG A 165 -13.77 29.24 0.48
N ALA A 166 -13.35 29.16 -0.78
CA ALA A 166 -12.16 29.85 -1.23
C ALA A 166 -12.27 31.37 -0.98
N ARG A 167 -11.12 32.01 -0.73
CA ARG A 167 -11.06 33.45 -0.45
C ARG A 167 -11.08 34.29 -1.73
N ASP A 168 -10.50 33.75 -2.79
CA ASP A 168 -10.43 34.43 -4.08
C ASP A 168 -11.79 34.40 -4.77
N MET A 169 -12.27 35.57 -5.20
CA MET A 169 -13.61 35.72 -5.78
C MET A 169 -13.78 34.92 -7.07
N GLU A 170 -12.71 34.77 -7.85
CA GLU A 170 -12.70 33.97 -9.07
C GLU A 170 -12.93 32.48 -8.79
N ASP A 171 -12.57 32.00 -7.58
CA ASP A 171 -12.58 30.58 -7.23
C ASP A 171 -13.68 30.16 -6.25
N ILE A 172 -14.43 31.12 -5.70
CA ILE A 172 -15.40 30.92 -4.60
C ILE A 172 -16.54 29.92 -4.91
N GLY A 173 -16.83 29.71 -6.20
CA GLY A 173 -17.85 28.76 -6.69
C GLY A 173 -17.31 27.38 -7.02
N GLN A 174 -15.99 27.20 -7.08
CA GLN A 174 -15.34 26.01 -7.62
C GLN A 174 -14.29 25.37 -6.69
N LYS A 175 -13.77 26.10 -5.70
CA LYS A 175 -12.74 25.61 -4.77
C LYS A 175 -13.24 25.57 -3.31
N HIS A 176 -12.71 24.61 -2.57
CA HIS A 176 -12.89 24.45 -1.13
C HIS A 176 -11.54 24.61 -0.42
N ASN A 177 -11.50 25.46 0.60
CA ASN A 177 -10.34 25.60 1.49
C ASN A 177 -10.49 24.65 2.68
N LEU A 178 -9.39 23.98 3.06
CA LEU A 178 -9.34 23.11 4.23
C LEU A 178 -8.46 23.77 5.30
N ASP A 179 -9.08 24.24 6.36
CA ASP A 179 -8.39 24.77 7.53
C ASP A 179 -8.35 23.67 8.60
N PHE A 180 -7.16 23.34 9.12
CA PHE A 180 -7.01 22.35 10.19
C PHE A 180 -5.94 22.76 11.19
N ALA A 181 -5.97 22.17 12.38
CA ALA A 181 -4.93 22.33 13.40
C ALA A 181 -4.57 20.97 13.98
N VAL A 182 -3.29 20.74 14.28
CA VAL A 182 -2.83 19.51 14.95
C VAL A 182 -2.69 19.81 16.44
N LYS A 183 -3.59 19.27 17.26
CA LYS A 183 -3.61 19.42 18.71
C LYS A 183 -2.98 18.19 19.36
N THR A 184 -1.82 18.39 19.97
CA THR A 184 -1.18 17.39 20.84
C THR A 184 -1.38 17.79 22.31
N LYS A 185 -1.61 16.81 23.19
CA LYS A 185 -1.58 17.01 24.65
C LYS A 185 -0.15 16.96 25.21
N SER A 186 0.78 16.41 24.43
CA SER A 186 2.17 16.24 24.83
C SER A 186 2.96 17.43 24.30
N PHE A 187 3.40 18.31 25.21
CA PHE A 187 4.52 19.21 24.96
C PHE A 187 5.79 18.40 25.26
N LEU A 188 6.52 18.00 24.23
CA LEU A 188 7.95 17.71 24.36
C LEU A 188 8.68 18.82 23.62
#